data_AF-A0A920HJ81-F1
#
_entry.id   AF-A0A920HJ81-F1
#
_cell.length_a   1.000
_cell.length_b   1.000
_cell.length_c   1.000
_cell.angle_alpha   90.00
_cell.angle_beta   90.00
_cell.angle_gamma   90.00
#
_symmetry.space_group_name_H-M   'P 1'
#
loop_
_entity.id
_entity.type
_entity.pdbx_description
1 polymer ?
#
loop_
_entity_poly.entity_id
_entity_poly.type
_entity_poly.pdbx_seq_one_letter_code
_entity_poly.pdbx_strand_id
1 'polypeptide(L)'
;MIPNNKHKEIPGNPSTAKSSIQKLRNSASSDTLRVLTIDQWNFWIENGYVVIKNAVSRNQAIKTAEFIWEFDDKDPNDPSTWYAEPRAEMEMKELAGTGMVEVYNNQLLWDNRQTKRVYDSFVDVWGTDKLWTTIDRANLNFPIRPGFEYKGFIHWDYDPDTKPQNVQGVSSFSRSD
;
A
#
# COMPACT_ATOMS: atom_id res chain seq x y z
N MET A 1 23.46 -18.45 -10.29
CA MET A 1 24.04 -17.42 -9.41
C MET A 1 22.88 -16.63 -8.82
N ILE A 2 22.74 -16.63 -7.50
CA ILE A 2 21.78 -15.76 -6.82
C ILE A 2 22.29 -14.32 -7.03
N PRO A 3 21.49 -13.39 -7.58
CA PRO A 3 21.92 -12.00 -7.72
C PRO A 3 22.38 -11.48 -6.37
N ASN A 4 23.42 -10.65 -6.38
CA ASN A 4 24.04 -10.09 -5.19
C ASN A 4 22.97 -9.47 -4.28
N ASN A 5 22.56 -10.20 -3.24
CA ASN A 5 21.41 -9.83 -2.42
C ASN A 5 21.86 -8.70 -1.50
N LYS A 6 21.62 -7.44 -1.91
CA LYS A 6 21.95 -6.24 -1.13
C LYS A 6 21.12 -6.10 0.16
N HIS A 7 20.25 -7.07 0.47
CA HIS A 7 19.37 -7.11 1.63
C HIS A 7 20.01 -7.78 2.84
N LYS A 8 21.24 -7.39 3.22
CA LYS A 8 21.87 -7.94 4.44
C LYS A 8 21.56 -7.14 5.70
N GLU A 9 21.20 -5.86 5.56
CA GLU A 9 21.21 -4.92 6.70
C GLU A 9 19.90 -4.12 6.90
N ILE A 10 18.95 -4.17 5.97
CA ILE A 10 17.67 -3.45 6.09
C ILE A 10 16.52 -4.43 5.82
N PRO A 11 15.69 -4.75 6.84
CA PRO A 11 14.42 -5.43 6.64
C PRO A 11 13.57 -4.60 5.68
N GLY A 12 13.17 -5.17 4.56
CA GLY A 12 12.44 -4.45 3.54
C GLY A 12 11.91 -5.39 2.49
N ASN A 13 10.77 -5.06 1.92
CA ASN A 13 10.06 -5.89 0.96
C ASN A 13 10.88 -6.10 -0.34
N PRO A 14 11.46 -7.29 -0.58
CA PRO A 14 12.30 -7.53 -1.76
C PRO A 14 11.48 -7.78 -3.03
N SER A 15 10.13 -7.70 -2.96
CA SER A 15 9.26 -7.90 -4.13
C SER A 15 9.25 -6.71 -5.09
N THR A 16 9.76 -5.53 -4.68
CA THR A 16 9.91 -4.36 -5.55
C THR A 16 11.27 -4.36 -6.26
N ALA A 17 11.26 -4.28 -7.59
CA ALA A 17 12.48 -4.26 -8.38
C ALA A 17 13.20 -2.90 -8.24
N LYS A 18 14.44 -2.91 -7.71
CA LYS A 18 15.29 -1.70 -7.61
C LYS A 18 15.93 -1.26 -8.93
N SER A 19 15.79 -2.07 -9.99
CA SER A 19 16.46 -1.87 -11.28
C SER A 19 15.48 -1.82 -12.45
N SER A 20 14.25 -1.34 -12.23
CA SER A 20 13.24 -1.31 -13.30
C SER A 20 13.73 -0.48 -14.48
N ILE A 21 14.01 -1.16 -15.59
CA ILE A 21 14.27 -0.56 -16.91
C ILE A 21 12.99 0.02 -17.53
N GLN A 22 11.83 -0.36 -17.00
CA GLN A 22 10.55 0.12 -17.49
C GLN A 22 10.27 1.51 -16.97
N LYS A 23 9.81 2.36 -17.88
CA LYS A 23 9.42 3.72 -17.56
C LYS A 23 7.91 3.81 -17.41
N LEU A 24 7.46 4.61 -16.44
CA LEU A 24 6.10 5.09 -16.34
C LEU A 24 5.68 5.75 -17.64
N ARG A 25 4.41 5.56 -17.97
CA ARG A 25 3.80 6.17 -19.12
C ARG A 25 3.83 7.69 -18.96
N ASN A 26 4.21 8.40 -20.03
CA ASN A 26 4.34 9.87 -20.02
C ASN A 26 3.22 10.59 -20.77
N SER A 27 2.37 9.85 -21.50
CA SER A 27 1.28 10.39 -22.29
C SER A 27 0.16 9.35 -22.43
N ALA A 28 -1.08 9.82 -22.41
CA ALA A 28 -2.27 9.01 -22.62
C ALA A 28 -3.37 9.85 -23.29
N SER A 29 -4.26 9.18 -24.00
CA SER A 29 -5.51 9.72 -24.51
C SER A 29 -6.69 8.98 -23.88
N SER A 30 -7.89 9.58 -23.89
CA SER A 30 -9.08 9.05 -23.21
C SER A 30 -9.46 7.64 -23.65
N ASP A 31 -9.19 7.26 -24.91
CA ASP A 31 -9.45 5.93 -25.48
C ASP A 31 -8.42 4.86 -25.07
N THR A 32 -7.29 5.27 -24.48
CA THR A 32 -6.22 4.37 -24.05
C THR A 32 -6.18 4.14 -22.54
N LEU A 33 -7.02 4.84 -21.78
CA LEU A 33 -7.15 4.69 -20.34
C LEU A 33 -8.28 3.71 -20.03
N ARG A 34 -8.04 2.78 -19.11
CA ARG A 34 -8.98 1.72 -18.72
C ARG A 34 -9.81 2.13 -17.51
N VAL A 35 -9.24 2.92 -16.61
CA VAL A 35 -9.86 3.33 -15.34
C VAL A 35 -9.83 4.84 -15.14
N LEU A 36 -8.69 5.48 -15.40
CA LEU A 36 -8.53 6.91 -15.21
C LEU A 36 -9.29 7.69 -16.28
N THR A 37 -9.91 8.79 -15.90
CA THR A 37 -10.31 9.81 -16.89
C THR A 37 -9.08 10.59 -17.36
N ILE A 38 -9.20 11.32 -18.47
CA ILE A 38 -8.10 12.18 -18.93
C ILE A 38 -7.74 13.26 -17.89
N ASP A 39 -8.73 13.79 -17.16
CA ASP A 39 -8.50 14.75 -16.09
C ASP A 39 -7.73 14.12 -14.92
N GLN A 40 -8.08 12.89 -14.54
CA GLN A 40 -7.35 12.14 -13.51
C GLN A 40 -5.92 11.80 -13.94
N TRP A 41 -5.72 11.48 -15.22
CA TRP A 41 -4.40 11.28 -15.81
C TRP A 41 -3.55 12.56 -15.75
N ASN A 42 -4.11 13.70 -16.17
CA ASN A 42 -3.42 14.98 -16.12
C ASN A 42 -3.08 15.36 -14.68
N PHE A 43 -4.00 15.13 -13.74
CA PHE A 43 -3.77 15.34 -12.31
C PHE A 43 -2.62 14.46 -11.78
N TRP A 44 -2.57 13.18 -12.17
CA TRP A 44 -1.46 12.27 -11.83
C TRP A 44 -0.11 12.80 -12.34
N ILE A 45 -0.04 13.24 -13.60
CA ILE A 45 1.19 13.78 -14.19
C ILE A 45 1.67 15.05 -13.48
N GLU A 46 0.74 15.92 -13.08
CA GLU A 46 1.07 17.17 -12.39
C GLU A 46 1.44 16.97 -10.91
N ASN A 47 0.74 16.08 -10.20
CA ASN A 47 0.79 16.00 -8.74
C ASN A 47 1.50 14.75 -8.21
N GLY A 48 1.76 13.75 -9.04
CA GLY A 48 2.39 12.49 -8.64
C GLY A 48 1.50 11.54 -7.83
N TYR A 49 0.19 11.83 -7.72
CA TYR A 49 -0.80 10.94 -7.10
C TYR A 49 -2.17 11.08 -7.78
N VAL A 50 -3.04 10.08 -7.59
CA VAL A 50 -4.43 10.13 -8.06
C VAL A 50 -5.34 9.29 -7.17
N VAL A 51 -6.55 9.76 -6.90
CA VAL A 51 -7.54 9.06 -6.08
C VAL A 51 -8.54 8.33 -6.96
N ILE A 52 -8.62 7.01 -6.79
CA ILE A 52 -9.53 6.14 -7.55
C ILE A 52 -10.60 5.61 -6.61
N LYS A 53 -11.79 6.18 -6.72
CA LYS A 53 -12.94 5.75 -5.90
C LYS A 53 -13.42 4.37 -6.33
N ASN A 54 -13.90 3.61 -5.35
CA ASN A 54 -14.44 2.26 -5.53
C ASN A 54 -13.48 1.31 -6.27
N ALA A 55 -12.18 1.41 -5.98
CA ALA A 55 -11.16 0.53 -6.59
C ALA A 55 -11.42 -0.95 -6.27
N VAL A 56 -11.91 -1.24 -5.07
CA VAL A 56 -12.50 -2.53 -4.67
C VAL A 56 -13.96 -2.34 -4.28
N SER A 57 -14.73 -3.44 -4.25
CA SER A 57 -16.12 -3.37 -3.79
C SER A 57 -16.21 -3.04 -2.30
N ARG A 58 -17.33 -2.44 -1.88
CA ARG A 58 -17.59 -2.15 -0.46
C ARG A 58 -17.53 -3.42 0.40
N ASN A 59 -18.04 -4.54 -0.11
CA ASN A 59 -18.02 -5.82 0.60
C ASN A 59 -16.59 -6.35 0.79
N GLN A 60 -15.74 -6.24 -0.25
CA GLN A 60 -14.31 -6.58 -0.11
C GLN A 60 -13.64 -5.72 0.97
N ALA A 61 -13.87 -4.40 0.92
CA ALA A 61 -13.31 -3.48 1.90
C ALA A 61 -13.74 -3.83 3.34
N ILE A 62 -15.03 -4.11 3.57
CA ILE A 62 -15.54 -4.51 4.89
C ILE A 62 -14.87 -5.81 5.36
N LYS A 63 -14.85 -6.85 4.53
CA LYS A 63 -14.23 -8.13 4.89
C LYS A 63 -12.75 -8.01 5.20
N THR A 64 -12.01 -7.21 4.43
CA THR A 64 -10.60 -6.96 4.70
C THR A 64 -10.39 -6.18 6.00
N ALA A 65 -11.23 -5.18 6.28
CA ALA A 65 -11.16 -4.43 7.53
C ALA A 65 -11.45 -5.33 8.73
N GLU A 66 -12.54 -6.11 8.71
CA GLU A 66 -12.89 -7.08 9.75
C GLU A 66 -11.75 -8.08 10.00
N PHE A 67 -11.17 -8.62 8.93
CA PHE A 67 -10.00 -9.50 9.04
C PHE A 67 -8.79 -8.82 9.68
N ILE A 68 -8.49 -7.55 9.37
CA ILE A 68 -7.35 -6.87 9.97
C ILE A 68 -7.54 -6.69 11.48
N TRP A 69 -8.75 -6.35 11.92
CA TRP A 69 -9.11 -6.29 13.34
C TRP A 69 -8.96 -7.66 14.03
N GLU A 70 -9.57 -8.70 13.43
CA GLU A 70 -9.48 -10.08 13.93
C GLU A 70 -8.04 -10.56 13.99
N PHE A 71 -7.29 -10.39 12.90
CA PHE A 71 -5.93 -10.88 12.78
C PHE A 71 -5.04 -10.29 13.86
N ASP A 72 -5.24 -9.03 14.26
CA ASP A 72 -4.42 -8.36 15.26
C ASP A 72 -4.93 -8.51 16.72
N ASP A 73 -5.93 -9.39 16.94
CA ASP A 73 -6.65 -9.59 18.21
C ASP A 73 -7.21 -8.29 18.82
N LYS A 74 -7.83 -7.45 17.97
CA LYS A 74 -8.40 -6.17 18.40
C LYS A 74 -9.90 -6.13 18.12
N ASP A 75 -10.64 -5.53 19.04
CA ASP A 75 -12.07 -5.30 18.87
C ASP A 75 -12.32 -3.81 18.54
N PRO A 76 -12.92 -3.49 17.39
CA PRO A 76 -13.28 -2.11 17.04
C PRO A 76 -14.24 -1.45 18.05
N ASN A 77 -14.91 -2.22 18.91
CA ASN A 77 -15.84 -1.73 19.94
C ASN A 77 -15.25 -1.71 21.35
N ASP A 78 -14.02 -2.21 21.55
CA ASP A 78 -13.32 -2.19 22.83
C ASP A 78 -11.95 -1.50 22.72
N PRO A 79 -11.89 -0.18 23.01
CA PRO A 79 -10.64 0.59 23.00
C PRO A 79 -9.54 0.07 23.92
N SER A 80 -9.87 -0.77 24.92
CA SER A 80 -8.86 -1.38 25.79
C SER A 80 -7.93 -2.34 25.04
N THR A 81 -8.36 -2.86 23.89
CA THR A 81 -7.60 -3.79 23.03
C THR A 81 -6.65 -3.08 22.05
N TRP A 82 -6.87 -1.79 21.76
CA TRP A 82 -6.23 -1.09 20.65
C TRP A 82 -4.74 -0.86 20.84
N TYR A 83 -4.30 -0.64 22.08
CA TYR A 83 -2.90 -0.34 22.42
C TYR A 83 -2.23 -1.49 23.17
N ALA A 84 -2.69 -2.72 22.95
CA ALA A 84 -2.01 -3.91 23.45
C ALA A 84 -0.60 -4.04 22.83
N GLU A 85 0.34 -4.59 23.59
CA GLU A 85 1.70 -4.83 23.12
C GLU A 85 1.72 -5.75 21.89
N PRO A 86 2.67 -5.55 20.95
CA PRO A 86 2.82 -6.43 19.79
C PRO A 86 3.00 -7.90 20.20
N ARG A 87 2.26 -8.81 19.56
CA ARG A 87 2.36 -10.26 19.84
C ARG A 87 3.64 -10.89 19.27
N ALA A 88 4.21 -10.31 18.22
CA ALA A 88 5.44 -10.76 17.59
C ALA A 88 6.53 -9.70 17.74
N GLU A 89 7.77 -10.14 17.93
CA GLU A 89 8.91 -9.24 17.92
C GLU A 89 9.07 -8.64 16.52
N MET A 90 9.09 -7.31 16.44
CA MET A 90 9.36 -6.57 15.21
C MET A 90 10.86 -6.30 15.10
N GLU A 91 11.48 -6.75 14.00
CA GLU A 91 12.91 -6.49 13.75
C GLU A 91 13.19 -4.98 13.63
N MET A 92 12.29 -4.23 12.99
CA MET A 92 12.34 -2.77 12.93
C MET A 92 11.60 -2.17 14.12
N LYS A 93 12.33 -1.94 15.22
CA LYS A 93 11.78 -1.42 16.48
C LYS A 93 11.09 -0.08 16.33
N GLU A 94 11.50 0.74 15.36
CA GLU A 94 10.90 2.03 15.03
C GLU A 94 9.48 1.91 14.48
N LEU A 95 9.10 0.74 13.95
CA LEU A 95 7.76 0.47 13.45
C LEU A 95 6.83 -0.10 14.52
N ALA A 96 7.36 -0.46 15.70
CA ALA A 96 6.54 -0.93 16.80
C ALA A 96 5.55 0.18 17.23
N GLY A 97 4.27 -0.18 17.33
CA GLY A 97 3.21 0.76 17.69
C GLY A 97 2.74 1.71 16.57
N THR A 98 3.21 1.54 15.33
CA THR A 98 2.75 2.33 14.16
C THR A 98 1.52 1.73 13.46
N GLY A 99 0.89 0.72 14.07
CA GLY A 99 -0.29 0.04 13.51
C GLY A 99 0.03 -0.94 12.37
N MET A 100 1.30 -1.30 12.17
CA MET A 100 1.68 -2.25 11.11
C MET A 100 1.17 -3.66 11.43
N VAL A 101 0.45 -4.24 10.47
CA VAL A 101 -0.13 -5.59 10.57
C VAL A 101 0.48 -6.46 9.47
N GLU A 102 1.31 -7.43 9.86
CA GLU A 102 2.20 -8.22 9.00
C GLU A 102 1.46 -9.38 8.27
N VAL A 103 0.38 -9.07 7.54
CA VAL A 103 -0.54 -10.02 6.88
C VAL A 103 -0.27 -10.28 5.38
N TYR A 104 0.99 -10.22 4.97
CA TYR A 104 1.43 -10.15 3.56
C TYR A 104 0.72 -11.09 2.57
N ASN A 105 0.57 -12.36 2.96
CA ASN A 105 0.11 -13.46 2.09
C ASN A 105 -1.37 -13.83 2.28
N ASN A 106 -2.15 -13.02 3.00
CA ASN A 106 -3.56 -13.35 3.23
C ASN A 106 -4.40 -13.22 1.94
N GLN A 107 -5.34 -14.15 1.76
CA GLN A 107 -6.22 -14.23 0.59
C GLN A 107 -7.03 -12.95 0.36
N LEU A 108 -7.51 -12.28 1.42
CA LEU A 108 -8.30 -11.05 1.29
C LEU A 108 -7.48 -9.90 0.69
N LEU A 109 -6.20 -9.79 1.06
CA LEU A 109 -5.30 -8.81 0.46
C LEU A 109 -4.99 -9.19 -1.00
N TRP A 110 -4.86 -10.48 -1.30
CA TRP A 110 -4.69 -10.95 -2.67
C TRP A 110 -5.90 -10.62 -3.56
N ASP A 111 -7.11 -10.90 -3.09
CA ASP A 111 -8.35 -10.59 -3.81
C ASP A 111 -8.48 -9.09 -4.13
N ASN A 112 -8.07 -8.23 -3.20
CA ASN A 112 -8.03 -6.79 -3.42
C ASN A 112 -7.00 -6.41 -4.49
N ARG A 113 -5.78 -6.96 -4.43
CA ARG A 113 -4.72 -6.70 -5.41
C ARG A 113 -5.09 -7.18 -6.82
N GLN A 114 -5.78 -8.31 -6.91
CA GLN A 114 -6.22 -8.91 -8.17
C GLN A 114 -7.51 -8.28 -8.72
N THR A 115 -8.14 -7.35 -7.99
CA THR A 115 -9.36 -6.70 -8.48
C THR A 115 -9.05 -5.95 -9.77
N LYS A 116 -9.81 -6.24 -10.84
CA LYS A 116 -9.55 -5.72 -12.19
C LYS A 116 -9.36 -4.20 -12.23
N ARG A 117 -10.18 -3.45 -11.49
CA ARG A 117 -10.09 -1.98 -11.42
C ARG A 117 -8.79 -1.52 -10.77
N VAL A 118 -8.30 -2.21 -9.73
CA VAL A 118 -6.97 -1.95 -9.14
C VAL A 118 -5.90 -2.21 -10.18
N TYR A 119 -5.88 -3.41 -10.77
CA TYR A 119 -4.90 -3.78 -11.79
C TYR A 119 -4.87 -2.81 -12.97
N ASP A 120 -6.02 -2.50 -13.57
CA ASP A 120 -6.12 -1.60 -14.72
C ASP A 120 -5.69 -0.16 -14.38
N SER A 121 -5.81 0.26 -13.12
CA SER A 121 -5.27 1.56 -12.66
C SER A 121 -3.75 1.60 -12.78
N PHE A 122 -3.07 0.51 -12.43
CA PHE A 122 -1.63 0.40 -12.62
C PHE A 122 -1.27 0.25 -14.10
N VAL A 123 -2.11 -0.42 -14.91
CA VAL A 123 -1.90 -0.47 -16.36
C VAL A 123 -1.95 0.92 -16.98
N ASP A 124 -2.88 1.78 -16.54
CA ASP A 124 -2.96 3.17 -17.02
C ASP A 124 -1.66 3.94 -16.72
N VAL A 125 -1.15 3.80 -15.49
CA VAL A 125 0.08 4.47 -15.00
C VAL A 125 1.36 3.94 -15.65
N TRP A 126 1.49 2.62 -15.81
CA TRP A 126 2.67 1.99 -16.41
C TRP A 126 2.62 1.94 -17.93
N GLY A 127 1.44 2.03 -18.55
CA GLY A 127 1.26 1.89 -19.99
C GLY A 127 1.47 0.46 -20.52
N THR A 128 1.45 -0.55 -19.67
CA THR A 128 1.59 -1.96 -20.05
C THR A 128 0.76 -2.86 -19.15
N ASP A 129 0.27 -3.97 -19.69
CA ASP A 129 -0.44 -5.04 -18.98
C ASP A 129 0.50 -6.12 -18.42
N LYS A 130 1.80 -6.05 -18.74
CA LYS A 130 2.82 -6.99 -18.25
C LYS A 130 3.31 -6.61 -16.86
N LEU A 131 2.39 -6.59 -15.90
CA LEU A 131 2.65 -6.21 -14.51
C LEU A 131 2.77 -7.42 -13.60
N TRP A 132 3.66 -7.33 -12.61
CA TRP A 132 3.75 -8.26 -11.50
C TRP A 132 3.21 -7.60 -10.23
N THR A 133 2.39 -8.32 -9.48
CA THR A 133 1.87 -7.85 -8.20
C THR A 133 2.95 -7.96 -7.13
N THR A 134 3.24 -6.84 -6.47
CA THR A 134 4.01 -6.83 -5.23
C THR A 134 3.11 -7.12 -4.04
N ILE A 135 3.68 -7.71 -2.99
CA ILE A 135 2.97 -7.97 -1.74
C ILE A 135 3.39 -6.91 -0.72
N ASP A 136 2.50 -6.55 0.18
CA ASP A 136 2.81 -5.62 1.28
C ASP A 136 1.93 -5.93 2.49
N ARG A 137 2.22 -5.27 3.60
CA ARG A 137 1.46 -5.34 4.85
C ARG A 137 0.19 -4.50 4.81
N ALA A 138 -0.57 -4.57 5.89
CA ALA A 138 -1.68 -3.67 6.17
C ALA A 138 -1.32 -2.70 7.31
N ASN A 139 -2.11 -1.64 7.45
CA ASN A 139 -2.03 -0.74 8.60
C ASN A 139 -3.39 -0.66 9.29
N LEU A 140 -3.38 -0.78 10.61
CA LEU A 140 -4.50 -0.55 11.51
C LEU A 140 -4.15 0.60 12.45
N ASN A 141 -4.66 1.80 12.13
CA ASN A 141 -4.41 3.01 12.90
C ASN A 141 -5.60 3.33 13.80
N PHE A 142 -5.33 3.70 15.05
CA PHE A 142 -6.36 4.05 16.05
C PHE A 142 -6.46 5.57 16.24
N PRO A 143 -7.62 6.08 16.69
CA PRO A 143 -7.73 7.43 17.22
C PRO A 143 -6.69 7.69 18.31
N ILE A 144 -5.99 8.82 18.25
CA ILE A 144 -4.95 9.18 19.23
C ILE A 144 -5.60 9.33 20.61
N ARG A 145 -5.21 8.46 21.55
CA ARG A 145 -5.67 8.55 22.95
C ARG A 145 -5.02 9.73 23.70
N PRO A 146 -5.70 10.30 24.72
CA PRO A 146 -5.09 11.33 25.56
C PRO A 146 -3.75 10.88 26.13
N GLY A 147 -2.72 11.73 26.02
CA GLY A 147 -1.36 11.46 26.51
C GLY A 147 -0.50 10.57 25.61
N PHE A 148 -0.99 10.14 24.45
CA PHE A 148 -0.19 9.44 23.44
C PHE A 148 0.26 10.40 22.35
N GLU A 149 1.57 10.49 22.12
CA GLU A 149 2.16 11.30 21.07
C GLU A 149 2.45 10.45 19.84
N TYR A 150 1.80 10.74 18.71
CA TYR A 150 2.12 10.10 17.43
C TYR A 150 3.16 10.93 16.67
N LYS A 151 4.40 10.41 16.58
CA LYS A 151 5.49 11.06 15.84
C LYS A 151 5.55 10.55 14.40
N GLY A 152 4.73 11.15 13.54
CA GLY A 152 4.84 10.95 12.10
C GLY A 152 6.14 11.52 11.54
N PHE A 153 6.57 11.03 10.37
CA PHE A 153 7.72 11.55 9.65
C PHE A 153 7.45 11.56 8.14
N ILE A 154 8.07 12.52 7.46
CA ILE A 154 8.07 12.58 6.00
C ILE A 154 9.15 11.62 5.50
N HIS A 155 8.80 10.76 4.56
CA HIS A 155 9.73 9.85 3.92
C HIS A 155 9.41 9.68 2.43
N TRP A 156 10.37 9.09 1.73
CA TRP A 156 10.20 8.55 0.38
C TRP A 156 10.32 7.03 0.48
N ASP A 157 9.47 6.31 -0.25
CA ASP A 157 9.50 4.83 -0.29
C ASP A 157 10.77 4.27 -0.98
N TYR A 158 11.56 5.17 -1.57
CA TYR A 158 12.80 4.85 -2.27
C TYR A 158 13.84 5.95 -2.05
N ASP A 159 15.10 5.62 -2.32
CA ASP A 159 16.20 6.59 -2.30
C ASP A 159 16.08 7.58 -3.48
N PRO A 160 15.75 8.87 -3.25
CA PRO A 160 15.50 9.83 -4.31
C PRO A 160 16.75 10.14 -5.15
N ASP A 161 17.95 9.96 -4.60
CA ASP A 161 19.21 10.19 -5.32
C ASP A 161 19.43 9.15 -6.43
N THR A 162 18.81 7.97 -6.30
CA THR A 162 18.84 6.93 -7.32
C THR A 162 17.82 7.12 -8.44
N LYS A 163 16.91 8.10 -8.31
CA LYS A 163 15.82 8.44 -9.25
C LYS A 163 15.08 7.21 -9.82
N PRO A 164 14.68 6.23 -8.99
CA PRO A 164 13.96 5.07 -9.46
C PRO A 164 12.52 5.47 -9.80
N GLN A 165 11.86 4.67 -10.64
CA GLN A 165 10.42 4.78 -10.86
C GLN A 165 9.71 3.67 -10.11
N ASN A 166 8.90 4.07 -9.14
CA ASN A 166 8.07 3.20 -8.31
C ASN A 166 6.69 3.85 -8.14
N VAL A 167 5.65 3.02 -8.05
CA VAL A 167 4.27 3.45 -7.80
C VAL A 167 3.69 2.54 -6.73
N GLN A 168 3.28 3.14 -5.62
CA GLN A 168 2.61 2.45 -4.54
C GLN A 168 1.10 2.70 -4.60
N GLY A 169 0.32 1.63 -4.43
CA GLY A 169 -1.12 1.74 -4.22
C GLY A 169 -1.44 1.69 -2.73
N VAL A 170 -2.16 2.69 -2.23
CA VAL A 170 -2.71 2.70 -0.87
C VAL A 170 -4.23 2.55 -0.96
N SER A 171 -4.77 1.53 -0.30
CA SER A 171 -6.21 1.27 -0.27
C SER A 171 -6.76 1.53 1.13
N SER A 172 -7.76 2.41 1.22
CA SER A 172 -8.49 2.62 2.48
C SER A 172 -9.68 1.67 2.56
N PHE A 173 -9.81 0.97 3.68
CA PHE A 173 -10.90 0.03 3.96
C PHE A 173 -11.91 0.57 4.98
N SER A 174 -11.60 1.70 5.60
CA SER A 174 -12.51 2.48 6.45
C SER A 174 -12.87 3.79 5.75
N ARG A 175 -13.94 4.45 6.21
CA ARG A 175 -14.16 5.83 5.81
C ARG A 175 -13.09 6.69 6.46
N SER A 176 -12.30 7.35 5.63
CA SER A 176 -11.46 8.47 6.03
C SER A 176 -12.26 9.73 5.72
N ASP A 177 -12.72 10.42 6.75
CA ASP A 177 -13.35 11.73 6.68
C ASP A 177 -12.33 12.86 6.54
#